data_AF-A0A415LBC7-F1
#
_entry.id   AF-A0A415LBC7-F1
#
_cell.length_a   1.000
_cell.length_b   1.000
_cell.length_c   1.000
_cell.angle_alpha   90.00
_cell.angle_beta   90.00
_cell.angle_gamma   90.00
#
_symmetry.space_group_name_H-M   'P 1'
#
loop_
_entity.id
_entity.type
_entity.pdbx_description
1 polymer ?
#
loop_
_entity_poly.entity_id
_entity_poly.type
_entity_poly.pdbx_seq_one_letter_code
_entity_poly.pdbx_strand_id
1 'polypeptide(L)'
;MEFLYQYIKNICIFSLVISLVLNIFPESSSKKYIKLFAGIVLLALIVNPIINIKNNSGDIEQIIKNYTHGSLKEENYTFENNRESLENKVYERVSNGYKENAGN
;
A
#
# COMPACT_ATOMS: atom_id res chain seq x y z
N MET A 1 -3.11 0.07 -3.13
CA MET A 1 -4.57 -0.13 -2.91
C MET A 1 -5.16 0.91 -1.97
N GLU A 2 -4.46 1.32 -0.92
CA GLU A 2 -4.95 2.30 0.06
C GLU A 2 -5.29 3.68 -0.54
N PHE A 3 -4.49 4.16 -1.51
CA PHE A 3 -4.80 5.37 -2.29
C PHE A 3 -6.18 5.27 -2.95
N LEU A 4 -6.41 4.25 -3.77
CA LEU A 4 -7.67 4.06 -4.48
C LEU A 4 -8.86 3.92 -3.52
N TYR A 5 -8.66 3.19 -2.42
CA TYR A 5 -9.65 3.05 -1.36
C TYR A 5 -10.04 4.40 -0.75
N GLN A 6 -9.07 5.25 -0.43
CA GLN A 6 -9.32 6.59 0.12
C GLN A 6 -10.08 7.49 -0.87
N TYR A 7 -9.77 7.41 -2.17
CA TYR A 7 -10.49 8.16 -3.20
C TYR A 7 -11.95 7.70 -3.33
N ILE A 8 -12.18 6.39 -3.42
CA ILE A 8 -13.54 5.83 -3.49
C ILE A 8 -14.32 6.21 -2.23
N LYS A 9 -13.69 6.11 -1.05
CA LYS A 9 -14.28 6.53 0.23
C LYS A 9 -14.70 8.01 0.19
N ASN A 10 -13.86 8.91 -0.30
CA ASN A 10 -14.19 10.33 -0.40
C ASN A 10 -15.38 10.59 -1.34
N ILE A 11 -15.46 9.87 -2.47
CA ILE A 11 -16.59 9.95 -3.41
C ILE A 11 -17.88 9.48 -2.74
N CYS A 12 -17.83 8.35 -2.03
CA CYS A 12 -18.98 7.83 -1.28
C CYS A 12 -19.46 8.81 -0.21
N ILE A 13 -18.55 9.38 0.58
CA ILE A 13 -18.88 10.37 1.62
C ILE A 13 -19.53 11.60 0.98
N PHE A 14 -18.95 12.15 -0.09
CA PHE A 14 -19.53 13.28 -0.80
C PHE A 14 -20.94 12.98 -1.32
N SER A 15 -21.13 11.80 -1.93
CA SER A 15 -22.42 11.35 -2.46
C SER A 15 -23.50 11.24 -1.38
N LEU A 16 -23.14 10.74 -0.19
CA LEU A 16 -24.04 10.68 0.96
C LEU A 16 -24.41 12.08 1.46
N VAL A 17 -23.41 12.96 1.62
CA VAL A 17 -23.64 14.34 2.05
C VAL A 17 -24.54 15.08 1.08
N ILE A 18 -24.27 15.01 -0.23
CA ILE A 18 -25.11 15.72 -1.19
C ILE A 18 -26.52 15.12 -1.27
N SER A 19 -26.67 13.80 -1.10
CA SER A 19 -28.00 13.17 -1.05
C SER A 19 -28.82 13.70 0.14
N LEU A 20 -28.18 13.89 1.30
CA LEU A 20 -28.81 14.52 2.45
C LEU A 20 -29.15 15.99 2.19
N VAL A 21 -28.21 16.76 1.63
CA VAL A 21 -28.45 18.16 1.23
C VAL A 21 -29.67 18.23 0.31
N LEU A 22 -29.71 17.44 -0.75
CA LEU A 22 -30.82 17.43 -1.70
C LEU A 22 -32.15 17.02 -1.06
N ASN A 23 -32.16 16.14 -0.06
CA ASN A 23 -33.39 15.78 0.65
C ASN A 23 -33.92 16.88 1.57
N ILE A 24 -33.04 17.73 2.10
CA ILE A 24 -33.44 18.87 2.93
C ILE A 24 -34.05 19.99 2.08
N PHE A 25 -33.58 20.16 0.84
CA PHE A 25 -34.09 21.21 -0.06
C PHE A 25 -35.40 20.79 -0.75
N PRO A 26 -36.44 21.66 -0.73
CA PRO A 26 -37.68 21.40 -1.45
C PRO A 26 -37.42 21.34 -2.96
N GLU A 27 -38.17 20.48 -3.67
CA GLU A 27 -38.14 20.37 -5.14
C GLU A 27 -38.57 21.72 -5.75
N SER A 28 -37.57 22.54 -6.06
CA SER A 28 -37.68 23.91 -6.55
C SER A 28 -36.60 24.16 -7.59
N SER A 29 -36.73 25.26 -8.32
CA SER A 29 -35.70 25.70 -9.28
C SER A 29 -34.31 25.81 -8.64
N SER A 30 -34.22 26.13 -7.34
CA SER A 30 -32.95 26.18 -6.59
C SER A 30 -32.28 24.80 -6.46
N LYS A 31 -33.07 23.74 -6.26
CA LYS A 31 -32.55 22.36 -6.16
C LYS A 31 -31.91 21.89 -7.46
N LYS A 32 -32.37 22.38 -8.62
CA LYS A 32 -31.76 22.11 -9.93
C LYS A 32 -30.31 22.59 -9.98
N TYR A 33 -30.05 23.81 -9.49
CA TYR A 33 -28.70 24.38 -9.47
C TYR A 33 -27.79 23.66 -8.47
N ILE A 34 -28.31 23.23 -7.34
CA ILE A 34 -27.57 22.40 -6.36
C ILE A 34 -27.19 21.05 -6.96
N LYS A 35 -28.12 20.37 -7.65
CA LYS A 35 -27.85 19.10 -8.37
C LYS A 35 -26.75 19.28 -9.43
N LEU A 36 -26.79 20.38 -10.18
CA LEU A 36 -25.80 20.68 -11.22
C LEU A 36 -24.42 20.97 -10.64
N PHE A 37 -24.36 21.82 -9.60
CA PHE A 37 -23.11 22.09 -8.88
C PHE A 37 -22.51 20.82 -8.29
N ALA A 38 -23.33 19.99 -7.64
CA ALA A 38 -22.90 18.73 -7.09
C ALA A 38 -22.33 17.77 -8.14
N GLY A 39 -22.95 17.71 -9.32
CA GLY A 39 -22.45 16.92 -10.45
C GLY A 39 -21.08 17.39 -10.92
N ILE A 40 -20.86 18.70 -10.99
CA ILE A 40 -19.56 19.28 -11.35
C ILE A 40 -18.50 18.96 -10.28
N VAL A 41 -18.84 19.08 -9.00
CA VAL A 41 -17.94 18.73 -7.90
C VAL A 41 -17.62 17.23 -7.90
N LEU A 42 -18.62 16.37 -8.16
CA LEU A 42 -18.42 14.93 -8.28
C LEU A 42 -17.48 14.58 -9.44
N LEU A 43 -17.65 15.22 -10.59
CA LEU A 43 -16.75 15.07 -11.74
C LEU A 43 -15.32 15.49 -11.37
N ALA A 44 -15.14 16.62 -10.68
CA ALA A 44 -13.82 17.06 -10.22
C ALA A 44 -13.16 16.04 -9.26
N LEU A 45 -13.94 15.43 -8.36
CA LEU A 45 -13.46 14.38 -7.45
C LEU A 45 -13.00 13.12 -8.20
N ILE A 46 -13.66 12.77 -9.32
CA ILE A 46 -13.33 11.60 -10.14
C ILE A 46 -12.15 11.87 -11.08
N VAL A 47 -12.02 13.08 -11.61
CA VAL A 47 -10.95 13.44 -12.57
C VAL A 47 -9.56 13.35 -11.93
N ASN A 48 -9.44 13.75 -10.67
CA ASN A 48 -8.16 13.81 -9.96
C ASN A 48 -7.43 12.45 -9.85
N PRO A 49 -8.07 11.34 -9.41
CA PRO A 49 -7.42 10.03 -9.39
C PRO A 49 -7.13 9.51 -10.81
N ILE A 50 -7.96 9.81 -11.82
CA ILE A 50 -7.72 9.38 -13.21
C ILE A 50 -6.43 10.02 -13.75
N ILE A 51 -6.23 11.31 -13.48
CA ILE A 51 -5.01 12.03 -13.87
C ILE A 51 -3.79 11.48 -13.12
N ASN A 52 -3.91 11.29 -11.79
CA ASN A 52 -2.80 10.77 -10.99
C ASN A 52 -2.42 9.32 -11.34
N ILE A 53 -3.39 8.45 -11.65
CA ILE A 53 -3.13 7.08 -12.11
C ILE A 53 -2.37 7.08 -13.44
N LYS A 54 -2.74 7.97 -14.36
CA LYS A 54 -2.07 8.10 -15.67
C LYS A 54 -0.64 8.63 -15.51
N ASN A 55 -0.43 9.65 -14.68
CA ASN A 55 0.86 10.27 -14.45
C ASN A 55 1.82 9.38 -13.63
N ASN A 56 1.30 8.58 -12.70
CA ASN A 56 2.11 7.68 -11.85
C ASN A 56 2.37 6.31 -12.46
N SER A 57 2.12 6.11 -13.76
CA SER A 57 2.47 4.84 -14.43
C SER A 57 3.96 4.48 -14.29
N GLY A 58 4.85 5.48 -14.24
CA GLY A 58 6.28 5.28 -13.90
C GLY A 58 6.56 5.06 -12.40
N ASP A 59 5.72 5.57 -11.51
CA ASP A 59 5.84 5.39 -10.06
C ASP A 59 5.34 4.01 -9.61
N ILE A 60 4.34 3.43 -10.30
CA ILE A 60 3.86 2.08 -9.98
C ILE A 60 4.97 1.05 -10.22
N GLU A 61 5.76 1.20 -11.28
CA GLU A 61 6.93 0.32 -11.51
C GLU A 61 7.98 0.47 -10.41
N GLN A 62 8.22 1.69 -9.93
CA GLN A 62 9.14 1.94 -8.81
C GLN A 62 8.61 1.43 -7.48
N ILE A 63 7.30 1.56 -7.23
CA ILE A 63 6.63 1.02 -6.05
C ILE A 63 6.72 -0.50 -6.07
N ILE A 64 6.43 -1.16 -7.20
CA ILE A 64 6.59 -2.61 -7.36
C ILE A 64 8.05 -3.01 -7.13
N LYS A 65 9.01 -2.31 -7.75
CA LYS A 65 10.45 -2.56 -7.54
C LYS A 65 10.86 -2.41 -6.08
N ASN A 66 10.36 -1.40 -5.37
CA ASN A 66 10.70 -1.16 -3.97
C ASN A 66 10.06 -2.19 -3.04
N TYR A 67 8.83 -2.61 -3.30
CA TYR A 67 8.19 -3.71 -2.57
C TYR A 67 8.90 -5.05 -2.80
N THR A 68 9.30 -5.33 -4.04
CA THR A 68 10.05 -6.55 -4.39
C THR A 68 11.50 -6.49 -3.88
N HIS A 69 12.19 -5.34 -3.93
CA HIS A 69 13.56 -5.21 -3.40
C HIS A 69 13.60 -5.18 -1.87
N GLY A 70 12.60 -4.58 -1.21
CA GLY A 70 12.54 -4.54 0.25
C GLY A 70 12.40 -5.94 0.85
N SER A 71 11.46 -6.73 0.30
CA SER A 71 11.24 -8.13 0.69
C SER A 71 12.42 -9.03 0.34
N LEU A 72 13.03 -8.87 -0.84
CA LEU A 72 14.22 -9.64 -1.22
C LEU A 72 15.46 -9.29 -0.39
N LYS A 73 15.66 -8.01 0.00
CA LYS A 73 16.79 -7.64 0.86
C LYS A 73 16.64 -8.23 2.26
N GLU A 74 15.46 -8.14 2.85
CA GLU A 74 15.18 -8.70 4.18
C GLU A 74 15.36 -10.23 4.20
N GLU A 75 14.90 -10.92 3.14
CA GLU A 75 15.12 -12.35 2.96
C GLU A 75 16.62 -12.68 2.84
N ASN A 76 17.40 -11.94 2.02
CA ASN A 76 18.84 -12.17 1.86
C ASN A 76 19.62 -11.95 3.16
N TYR A 77 19.32 -10.90 3.94
CA TYR A 77 19.96 -10.67 5.24
C TYR A 77 19.69 -11.82 6.23
N THR A 78 18.46 -12.34 6.23
CA THR A 78 18.07 -13.44 7.12
C THR A 78 18.72 -14.77 6.69
N PHE A 79 18.91 -14.98 5.39
CA PHE A 79 19.63 -16.12 4.84
C PHE A 79 21.13 -16.08 5.15
N GLU A 80 21.80 -14.95 4.94
CA GLU A 80 23.22 -14.75 5.25
C GLU A 80 23.53 -15.02 6.74
N ASN A 81 22.75 -14.43 7.65
CA ASN A 81 22.90 -14.65 9.09
C ASN A 81 22.69 -16.12 9.50
N ASN A 82 21.69 -16.79 8.91
CA ASN A 82 21.47 -18.20 9.18
C ASN A 82 22.66 -19.05 8.71
N ARG A 83 23.23 -18.73 7.54
CA ARG A 83 24.38 -19.43 6.97
C ARG A 83 25.62 -19.29 7.87
N GLU A 84 25.91 -18.09 8.34
CA GLU A 84 27.03 -17.83 9.25
C GLU A 84 26.84 -18.58 10.60
N SER A 85 25.61 -18.60 11.14
CA SER A 85 25.34 -19.37 12.38
C SER A 85 25.51 -20.88 12.19
N LEU A 86 25.18 -21.40 11.00
CA LEU A 86 25.34 -22.82 10.67
C LEU A 86 26.82 -23.19 10.56
N GLU A 87 27.62 -22.35 9.91
CA GLU A 87 29.08 -22.55 9.83
C GLU A 87 29.69 -22.58 11.23
N ASN A 88 29.38 -21.62 12.09
CA ASN A 88 29.88 -21.58 13.46
C ASN A 88 29.50 -22.83 14.28
N LYS A 89 28.25 -23.31 14.15
CA LYS A 89 27.81 -24.57 14.80
C LYS A 89 28.55 -25.79 14.28
N VAL A 90 28.90 -25.82 13.00
CA VAL A 90 29.70 -26.91 12.41
C VAL A 90 31.12 -26.88 12.98
N TYR A 91 31.75 -25.71 13.04
CA TYR A 91 33.09 -25.55 13.62
C TYR A 91 33.14 -25.96 15.10
N GLU A 92 32.14 -25.57 15.91
CA GLU A 92 32.05 -25.99 17.32
C GLU A 92 31.95 -27.51 17.47
N ARG A 93 31.10 -28.18 16.69
CA ARG A 93 30.94 -29.65 16.77
C ARG A 93 32.23 -30.38 16.41
N VAL A 94 32.91 -29.94 15.35
CA VAL A 94 34.17 -30.53 14.91
C VAL A 94 35.25 -30.31 15.96
N SER A 95 35.39 -29.10 16.48
CA SER A 95 36.34 -28.75 17.55
C SER A 95 36.11 -29.56 18.83
N ASN A 96 34.85 -29.70 19.26
CA ASN A 96 34.50 -30.47 20.44
C ASN A 96 34.77 -31.96 20.24
N GLY A 97 34.50 -32.51 19.04
CA GLY A 97 34.83 -33.90 18.71
C GLY A 97 36.34 -34.19 18.76
N TYR A 98 37.20 -33.24 18.39
CA TYR A 98 38.65 -33.41 18.55
C TYR A 98 39.08 -33.38 20.02
N LYS A 99 38.48 -32.50 20.83
CA LYS A 99 38.79 -32.40 22.27
C LYS A 99 38.35 -33.63 23.06
N GLU A 100 37.21 -34.22 22.68
CA GLU A 100 36.66 -35.42 23.33
C GLU A 100 37.48 -36.67 22.99
N ASN A 101 37.99 -36.78 21.76
CA ASN A 101 38.82 -37.92 21.33
C ASN A 101 40.31 -37.80 21.69
N ALA A 102 40.82 -36.61 22.03
CA ALA A 102 42.20 -36.40 22.45
C ALA A 102 42.41 -36.49 23.98
N GLY A 103 41.33 -36.62 24.74
CA GLY A 103 41.35 -36.72 26.21
C GLY A 103 41.21 -38.14 26.78
N ASN A 104 41.29 -39.17 25.94
CA ASN A 104 41.23 -40.59 26.30
C ASN A 104 42.44 -41.33 25.74
#